data_AF-A0A1F7HJG4-F1
#
_entry.id   AF-A0A1F7HJG4-F1
#
_cell.length_a   1.000
_cell.length_b   1.000
_cell.length_c   1.000
_cell.angle_alpha   90.00
_cell.angle_beta   90.00
_cell.angle_gamma   90.00
#
_symmetry.space_group_name_H-M   'P 1'
#
loop_
_entity.id
_entity.type
_entity.pdbx_description
1 polymer ?
#
loop_
_entity_poly.entity_id
_entity_poly.type
_entity_poly.pdbx_seq_one_letter_code
_entity_poly.pdbx_strand_id
1 'polypeptide(L)'
;MKRKWEIVAYWFGIFLIFYAIYLGLYQSAINEKAALEEEHCVEINPLIIERKTVYLDSMSAILLEGDVQKYIDLTEEYEDTALDYIHKEKEWLEKDWFFLKNSLNRFVFDNHVMRGFELGHELSEADLRGTILIIDLFNDYFVNLGENQAEIQNKLKQHISNLDTLGIEIEKNKVEIDRASSQSIRNLFVRYPESKCPDENYDIPDVERELEEIFKDREPVSYPGVGA
;
A
#
# COMPACT_ATOMS: atom_id res chain seq x y z
N MET A 1 39.43 -42.13 -16.13
CA MET A 1 39.30 -40.73 -15.66
C MET A 1 38.53 -39.84 -16.64
N LYS A 2 38.86 -39.83 -17.95
CA LYS A 2 38.14 -39.02 -18.97
C LYS A 2 36.61 -39.18 -18.96
N ARG A 3 36.11 -40.43 -18.96
CA ARG A 3 34.67 -40.76 -18.93
C ARG A 3 33.91 -40.23 -17.71
N LYS A 4 34.57 -40.00 -16.56
CA LYS A 4 33.94 -39.40 -15.37
C LYS A 4 33.77 -37.89 -15.53
N TRP A 5 34.76 -37.21 -16.11
CA TRP A 5 34.69 -35.78 -16.41
C TRP A 5 33.67 -35.47 -17.50
N GLU A 6 33.50 -36.34 -18.49
CA GLU A 6 32.46 -36.22 -19.51
C GLU A 6 31.04 -36.26 -18.90
N ILE A 7 30.80 -37.16 -17.94
CA ILE A 7 29.51 -37.23 -17.23
C ILE A 7 29.28 -35.99 -16.36
N VAL A 8 30.32 -35.53 -15.64
CA VAL A 8 30.22 -34.30 -14.83
C VAL A 8 29.95 -33.09 -15.71
N ALA A 9 30.65 -32.94 -16.84
CA ALA A 9 30.45 -31.86 -17.79
C ALA A 9 29.05 -31.88 -18.41
N TYR A 10 28.52 -33.07 -18.72
CA TYR A 10 27.16 -33.24 -19.22
C TYR A 10 26.10 -32.77 -18.22
N TRP A 11 26.18 -33.23 -16.96
CA TRP A 11 25.25 -32.79 -15.92
C TRP A 11 25.41 -31.31 -15.56
N PHE A 12 26.63 -30.79 -15.58
CA PHE A 12 26.89 -29.38 -15.39
C PHE A 12 26.27 -28.53 -16.52
N GLY A 13 26.40 -28.96 -17.78
CA GLY A 13 25.75 -28.30 -18.91
C GLY A 13 24.23 -28.26 -18.77
N ILE A 14 23.62 -29.38 -18.36
CA ILE A 14 22.18 -29.46 -18.07
C ILE A 14 21.81 -28.48 -16.95
N PHE A 15 22.56 -28.47 -15.85
CA PHE A 15 22.34 -27.56 -14.73
C PHE A 15 22.38 -26.09 -15.17
N LEU A 16 23.34 -25.69 -16.01
CA LEU A 16 23.43 -24.33 -16.53
C LEU A 16 22.21 -23.94 -17.38
N ILE A 17 21.68 -24.86 -18.19
CA ILE A 17 20.46 -24.61 -18.99
C ILE A 17 19.27 -24.36 -18.07
N PHE A 18 19.05 -25.22 -17.07
CA PHE A 18 17.95 -25.03 -16.11
C PHE A 18 18.12 -23.74 -15.30
N TYR A 19 19.34 -23.40 -14.90
CA TYR A 19 19.61 -22.16 -14.19
C TYR A 19 19.33 -20.92 -15.06
N ALA A 20 19.68 -20.94 -16.35
CA ALA A 20 19.36 -19.86 -17.28
C ALA A 20 17.85 -19.71 -17.50
N ILE A 21 17.10 -20.82 -17.62
CA ILE A 21 15.64 -20.80 -17.69
C ILE A 21 15.05 -20.19 -16.42
N TYR A 22 15.52 -20.63 -15.24
CA TYR A 22 15.09 -20.10 -13.96
C TYR A 22 15.33 -18.58 -13.85
N LEU A 23 16.51 -18.08 -14.23
CA LEU A 23 16.80 -16.65 -14.26
C LEU A 23 15.86 -15.89 -15.22
N GLY A 24 15.55 -16.47 -16.38
CA GLY A 24 14.59 -15.89 -17.33
C GLY A 24 13.19 -15.75 -16.75
N LEU A 25 12.69 -16.79 -16.08
CA LEU A 25 11.39 -16.75 -15.40
C LEU A 25 11.38 -15.74 -14.24
N TYR A 26 12.45 -15.71 -13.45
CA TYR A 26 12.60 -14.77 -12.35
C TYR A 26 12.60 -13.31 -12.82
N GLN A 27 13.35 -13.00 -13.88
CA GLN A 27 13.37 -11.66 -14.49
C GLN A 27 12.00 -11.27 -15.05
N SER A 28 11.29 -12.21 -15.69
CA SER A 28 9.94 -11.97 -16.20
C SER A 28 8.97 -11.61 -15.05
N ALA A 29 9.03 -12.36 -13.94
CA ALA A 29 8.17 -12.11 -12.79
C ALA A 29 8.49 -10.77 -12.11
N ILE A 30 9.77 -10.37 -12.05
CA ILE A 30 10.16 -9.02 -11.57
C ILE A 30 9.60 -7.93 -12.46
N ASN A 31 9.72 -8.07 -13.78
CA ASN A 31 9.20 -7.07 -14.71
C ASN A 31 7.68 -6.93 -14.60
N GLU A 32 6.97 -8.05 -14.45
CA GLU A 32 5.53 -8.07 -14.25
C GLU A 32 5.13 -7.37 -12.94
N LYS A 33 5.76 -7.72 -11.81
CA LYS A 33 5.48 -7.04 -10.54
C LYS A 33 5.82 -5.56 -10.59
N ALA A 34 6.97 -5.19 -11.14
CA ALA A 34 7.37 -3.80 -11.25
C ALA A 34 6.41 -2.97 -12.12
N ALA A 35 5.84 -3.55 -13.18
CA ALA A 35 4.82 -2.88 -13.97
C ALA A 35 3.52 -2.64 -13.17
N LEU A 36 3.13 -3.60 -12.30
CA LEU A 36 1.99 -3.42 -11.39
C LEU A 36 2.27 -2.32 -10.36
N GLU A 37 3.46 -2.29 -9.77
CA GLU A 37 3.84 -1.22 -8.83
C GLU A 37 3.93 0.16 -9.51
N GLU A 38 4.40 0.20 -10.77
CA GLU A 38 4.43 1.44 -11.56
C GLU A 38 3.01 1.93 -11.85
N GLU A 39 2.09 1.03 -12.21
CA GLU A 39 0.67 1.35 -12.39
C GLU A 39 0.07 1.95 -11.10
N HIS A 40 0.31 1.31 -9.95
CA HIS A 40 -0.17 1.81 -8.65
C HIS A 40 0.37 3.20 -8.35
N CYS A 41 1.69 3.39 -8.48
CA CYS A 41 2.27 4.69 -8.24
C CYS A 41 1.69 5.76 -9.17
N VAL A 42 1.59 5.50 -10.47
CA VAL A 42 1.25 6.55 -11.43
C VAL A 42 -0.24 6.89 -11.38
N GLU A 43 -1.11 5.90 -11.17
CA GLU A 43 -2.55 6.10 -11.24
C GLU A 43 -3.22 6.27 -9.86
N ILE A 44 -2.66 5.67 -8.80
CA ILE A 44 -3.36 5.55 -7.51
C ILE A 44 -2.71 6.43 -6.43
N ASN A 45 -1.38 6.48 -6.33
CA ASN A 45 -0.74 7.33 -5.32
C ASN A 45 -1.17 8.81 -5.37
N PRO A 46 -1.36 9.45 -6.54
CA PRO A 46 -1.91 10.81 -6.60
C PRO A 46 -3.27 10.94 -5.92
N LEU A 47 -4.16 9.96 -6.11
CA LEU A 47 -5.49 9.94 -5.48
C LEU A 47 -5.39 9.72 -3.97
N ILE A 48 -4.43 8.90 -3.52
CA ILE A 48 -4.15 8.72 -2.08
C ILE A 48 -3.67 10.04 -1.47
N ILE A 49 -2.74 10.73 -2.14
CA ILE A 49 -2.18 12.01 -1.71
C ILE A 49 -3.30 13.04 -1.62
N GLU A 50 -4.04 13.26 -2.70
CA GLU A 50 -5.13 14.23 -2.78
C GLU A 50 -6.19 13.97 -1.70
N ARG A 51 -6.67 12.73 -1.59
CA ARG A 51 -7.65 12.33 -0.57
C ARG A 51 -7.17 12.64 0.85
N LYS A 52 -5.91 12.32 1.17
CA LYS A 52 -5.36 12.56 2.51
C LYS A 52 -5.15 14.05 2.78
N THR A 53 -4.71 14.82 1.79
CA THR A 53 -4.58 16.28 1.90
C THR A 53 -5.94 16.93 2.14
N VAL A 54 -6.96 16.58 1.35
CA VAL A 54 -8.32 17.11 1.51
C VAL A 54 -8.90 16.75 2.88
N TYR A 55 -8.61 15.54 3.39
CA TYR A 55 -8.98 15.17 4.76
C TYR A 55 -8.32 16.06 5.83
N LEU A 56 -7.02 16.31 5.71
CA LEU A 56 -6.29 17.18 6.64
C LEU A 56 -6.81 18.62 6.60
N ASP A 57 -7.14 19.11 5.41
CA ASP A 57 -7.71 20.43 5.20
C ASP A 57 -9.13 20.53 5.79
N SER A 58 -9.96 19.49 5.63
CA SER A 58 -11.31 19.46 6.22
C SER A 58 -11.25 19.44 7.75
N MET A 59 -10.36 18.63 8.32
CA MET A 59 -10.13 18.60 9.77
C MET A 59 -9.62 19.94 10.28
N SER A 60 -8.73 20.61 9.55
CA SER A 60 -8.25 21.95 9.90
C SER A 60 -9.38 23.00 9.86
N ALA A 61 -10.24 22.96 8.84
CA ALA A 61 -11.37 23.88 8.70
C ALA A 61 -12.32 23.79 9.90
N ILE A 62 -12.68 22.59 10.34
CA ILE A 62 -13.59 22.43 11.49
C ILE A 62 -12.87 22.60 12.83
N LEU A 63 -11.68 22.02 13.04
CA LEU A 63 -11.05 22.00 14.36
C LEU A 63 -10.29 23.29 14.71
N LEU A 64 -9.82 24.04 13.70
CA LEU A 64 -9.06 25.28 13.92
C LEU A 64 -9.82 26.53 13.55
N GLU A 65 -10.49 26.52 12.39
CA GLU A 65 -11.16 27.72 11.85
C GLU A 65 -12.62 27.81 12.34
N GLY A 66 -13.22 26.68 12.72
CA GLY A 66 -14.64 26.59 13.03
C GLY A 66 -15.55 26.83 11.82
N ASP A 67 -15.00 26.68 10.60
CA ASP A 67 -15.72 26.92 9.36
C ASP A 67 -16.46 25.65 8.92
N VAL A 68 -17.73 25.57 9.34
CA VAL A 68 -18.60 24.43 9.04
C VAL A 68 -18.89 24.30 7.55
N GLN A 69 -19.03 25.41 6.81
CA GLN A 69 -19.35 25.32 5.38
C GLN A 69 -18.14 24.81 4.60
N LYS A 70 -16.96 25.35 4.87
CA LYS A 70 -15.70 24.87 4.28
C LYS A 70 -15.44 23.40 4.60
N TYR A 71 -15.75 22.96 5.83
CA TYR A 71 -15.69 21.55 6.21
C TYR A 71 -16.61 20.67 5.36
N ILE A 72 -17.87 21.10 5.13
CA ILE A 72 -18.83 20.36 4.29
C ILE A 72 -18.31 20.27 2.85
N ASP A 73 -17.90 21.41 2.28
CA ASP A 73 -17.42 21.47 0.88
C ASP A 73 -16.19 20.56 0.68
N LEU A 74 -15.23 20.58 1.61
CA LEU A 74 -14.05 19.70 1.57
C LEU A 74 -14.38 18.23 1.84
N THR A 75 -15.47 17.93 2.56
CA THR A 75 -15.92 16.55 2.78
C THR A 75 -16.55 15.97 1.52
N GLU A 76 -17.29 16.77 0.76
CA GLU A 76 -17.79 16.37 -0.57
C GLU A 76 -16.63 16.12 -1.54
N GLU A 77 -15.61 16.99 -1.56
CA GLU A 77 -14.39 16.81 -2.37
C GLU A 77 -13.61 15.55 -1.97
N TYR A 78 -13.52 15.25 -0.66
CA TYR A 78 -12.94 14.01 -0.17
C TYR A 78 -13.69 12.79 -0.71
N GLU A 79 -15.03 12.80 -0.64
CA GLU A 79 -15.86 11.68 -1.09
C GLU A 79 -15.68 11.42 -2.59
N ASP A 80 -15.69 12.47 -3.42
CA ASP A 80 -15.46 12.35 -4.86
C ASP A 80 -14.10 11.70 -5.18
N THR A 81 -13.02 12.19 -4.53
CA THR A 81 -11.66 11.64 -4.72
C THR A 81 -11.56 10.21 -4.20
N ALA A 82 -12.20 9.93 -3.06
CA ALA A 82 -12.17 8.62 -2.42
C ALA A 82 -12.91 7.57 -3.26
N LEU A 83 -13.99 7.94 -3.96
CA LEU A 83 -14.71 7.03 -4.84
C LEU A 83 -13.88 6.64 -6.08
N ASP A 84 -13.13 7.57 -6.67
CA ASP A 84 -12.21 7.26 -7.78
C ASP A 84 -11.06 6.37 -7.31
N TYR A 85 -10.46 6.70 -6.17
CA TYR A 85 -9.46 5.84 -5.52
C TYR A 85 -9.99 4.43 -5.26
N ILE A 86 -11.21 4.29 -4.68
CA ILE A 86 -11.82 2.98 -4.40
C ILE A 86 -11.97 2.16 -5.67
N HIS A 87 -12.35 2.80 -6.77
CA HIS A 87 -12.52 2.12 -8.05
C HIS A 87 -11.17 1.61 -8.59
N LYS A 88 -10.18 2.50 -8.66
CA LYS A 88 -8.83 2.20 -9.17
C LYS A 88 -8.09 1.17 -8.32
N GLU A 89 -8.12 1.30 -6.99
CA GLU A 89 -7.45 0.39 -6.07
C GLU A 89 -8.02 -1.02 -6.16
N LYS A 90 -9.35 -1.18 -6.33
CA LYS A 90 -9.98 -2.50 -6.53
C LYS A 90 -9.49 -3.18 -7.80
N GLU A 91 -9.45 -2.45 -8.91
CA GLU A 91 -8.96 -3.00 -10.18
C GLU A 91 -7.50 -3.43 -10.09
N TRP A 92 -6.67 -2.62 -9.42
CA TRP A 92 -5.28 -2.94 -9.19
C TRP A 92 -5.09 -4.14 -8.26
N LEU A 93 -5.81 -4.20 -7.12
CA LEU A 93 -5.77 -5.32 -6.18
C LEU A 93 -6.14 -6.64 -6.85
N GLU A 94 -7.09 -6.65 -7.79
CA GLU A 94 -7.43 -7.87 -8.55
C GLU A 94 -6.26 -8.37 -9.40
N LYS A 95 -5.57 -7.45 -10.10
CA LYS A 95 -4.38 -7.79 -10.90
C LYS A 95 -3.24 -8.27 -10.01
N ASP A 96 -2.99 -7.57 -8.92
CA ASP A 96 -1.94 -7.92 -7.97
C ASP A 96 -2.20 -9.26 -7.30
N TRP A 97 -3.45 -9.54 -6.92
CA TRP A 97 -3.83 -10.83 -6.36
C TRP A 97 -3.65 -11.98 -7.34
N PHE A 98 -3.93 -11.74 -8.64
CA PHE A 98 -3.67 -12.72 -9.68
C PHE A 98 -2.17 -13.03 -9.79
N PHE A 99 -1.33 -11.99 -9.75
CA PHE A 99 0.13 -12.14 -9.72
C PHE A 99 0.58 -12.98 -8.50
N LEU A 100 0.08 -12.66 -7.30
CA LEU A 100 0.41 -13.35 -6.05
C LEU A 100 0.00 -14.82 -6.04
N LYS A 101 -1.16 -15.14 -6.63
CA LYS A 101 -1.68 -16.51 -6.71
C LYS A 101 -1.01 -17.36 -7.79
N ASN A 102 -0.30 -16.75 -8.73
CA ASN A 102 0.35 -17.47 -9.80
C ASN A 102 1.43 -18.41 -9.25
N SER A 103 1.26 -19.72 -9.45
CA SER A 103 2.16 -20.75 -8.90
C SER A 103 3.59 -20.63 -9.43
N LEU A 104 3.76 -20.11 -10.66
CA LEU A 104 5.07 -19.89 -11.23
C LEU A 104 5.80 -18.75 -10.50
N ASN A 105 5.11 -17.65 -10.22
CA ASN A 105 5.65 -16.51 -9.49
C ASN A 105 6.05 -16.93 -8.06
N ARG A 106 5.16 -17.66 -7.38
CA ARG A 106 5.43 -18.23 -6.05
C ARG A 106 6.59 -19.22 -6.02
N PHE A 107 6.85 -19.91 -7.12
CA PHE A 107 7.98 -20.85 -7.23
C PHE A 107 9.31 -20.12 -7.45
N VAL A 108 9.32 -19.04 -8.24
CA VAL A 108 10.56 -18.36 -8.61
C VAL A 108 11.07 -17.41 -7.52
N PHE A 109 10.16 -16.76 -6.80
CA PHE A 109 10.51 -15.88 -5.68
C PHE A 109 10.76 -16.65 -4.39
N ASP A 110 11.67 -16.12 -3.57
CA ASP A 110 11.87 -16.64 -2.22
C ASP A 110 10.68 -16.26 -1.33
N ASN A 111 10.41 -17.05 -0.30
CA ASN A 111 9.26 -16.87 0.58
C ASN A 111 9.18 -15.47 1.22
N HIS A 112 10.30 -14.86 1.60
CA HIS A 112 10.33 -13.53 2.19
C HIS A 112 10.03 -12.42 1.16
N VAL A 113 10.39 -12.63 -0.11
CA VAL A 113 10.01 -11.70 -1.19
C VAL A 113 8.51 -11.81 -1.46
N MET A 114 7.99 -13.03 -1.58
CA MET A 114 6.55 -13.26 -1.73
C MET A 114 5.75 -12.70 -0.56
N ARG A 115 6.20 -12.91 0.69
CA ARG A 115 5.55 -12.33 1.86
C ARG A 115 5.57 -10.80 1.83
N GLY A 116 6.64 -10.19 1.30
CA GLY A 116 6.70 -8.74 1.10
C GLY A 116 5.62 -8.25 0.15
N PHE A 117 5.40 -8.95 -0.97
CA PHE A 117 4.32 -8.61 -1.89
C PHE A 117 2.93 -8.84 -1.29
N GLU A 118 2.73 -9.94 -0.55
CA GLU A 118 1.47 -10.22 0.16
C GLU A 118 1.18 -9.15 1.22
N LEU A 119 2.18 -8.69 1.97
CA LEU A 119 2.03 -7.62 2.95
C LEU A 119 1.68 -6.28 2.29
N GLY A 120 2.29 -5.95 1.14
CA GLY A 120 1.92 -4.76 0.37
C GLY A 120 0.46 -4.81 -0.08
N HIS A 121 0.01 -5.96 -0.57
CA HIS A 121 -1.38 -6.20 -0.93
C HIS A 121 -2.34 -6.03 0.26
N GLU A 122 -2.01 -6.66 1.40
CA GLU A 122 -2.79 -6.56 2.64
C GLU A 122 -2.89 -5.10 3.13
N LEU A 123 -1.81 -4.33 2.99
CA LEU A 123 -1.78 -2.90 3.34
C LEU A 123 -2.69 -2.07 2.44
N SER A 124 -2.63 -2.28 1.12
CA SER A 124 -3.49 -1.63 0.13
C SER A 124 -4.98 -1.95 0.33
N GLU A 125 -5.30 -3.24 0.54
CA GLU A 125 -6.66 -3.67 0.85
C GLU A 125 -7.16 -3.04 2.16
N ALA A 126 -6.25 -2.89 3.13
CA ALA A 126 -6.57 -2.20 4.35
C ALA A 126 -6.86 -0.71 4.07
N ASP A 127 -5.98 0.06 3.42
CA ASP A 127 -6.25 1.48 3.12
C ASP A 127 -7.60 1.67 2.39
N LEU A 128 -7.92 0.78 1.44
CA LEU A 128 -9.22 0.74 0.76
C LEU A 128 -10.41 0.62 1.73
N ARG A 129 -10.35 -0.36 2.65
CA ARG A 129 -11.41 -0.58 3.65
C ARG A 129 -11.54 0.59 4.62
N GLY A 130 -10.42 1.17 5.04
CA GLY A 130 -10.41 2.37 5.89
C GLY A 130 -11.10 3.55 5.21
N THR A 131 -10.82 3.73 3.91
CA THR A 131 -11.45 4.77 3.09
C THR A 131 -12.97 4.61 3.01
N ILE A 132 -13.45 3.40 2.77
CA ILE A 132 -14.89 3.09 2.74
C ILE A 132 -15.55 3.45 4.07
N LEU A 133 -14.91 3.10 5.20
CA LEU A 133 -15.44 3.42 6.53
C LEU A 133 -15.49 4.93 6.81
N ILE A 134 -14.55 5.71 6.27
CA ILE A 134 -14.58 7.18 6.40
C ILE A 134 -15.74 7.78 5.60
N ILE A 135 -15.97 7.31 4.38
CA ILE A 135 -17.14 7.72 3.57
C ILE A 135 -18.44 7.35 4.29
N ASP A 136 -18.53 6.14 4.84
CA ASP A 136 -19.70 5.70 5.63
C ASP A 136 -19.92 6.60 6.85
N LEU A 137 -18.85 7.06 7.50
CA LEU A 137 -18.93 7.97 8.65
C LEU A 137 -19.49 9.35 8.26
N PHE A 138 -19.03 9.90 7.12
CA PHE A 138 -19.54 11.16 6.60
C PHE A 138 -21.01 11.04 6.21
N ASN A 139 -21.38 9.98 5.47
CA ASN A 139 -22.75 9.73 5.07
C ASN A 139 -23.69 9.51 6.28
N ASP A 140 -23.28 8.75 7.32
CA ASP A 140 -24.09 8.55 8.52
C ASP A 140 -24.28 9.84 9.33
N TYR A 141 -23.26 10.71 9.38
CA TYR A 141 -23.36 12.03 10.02
C TYR A 141 -24.43 12.91 9.36
N PHE A 142 -24.44 12.97 8.03
CA PHE A 142 -25.36 13.82 7.29
C PHE A 142 -26.78 13.24 7.18
N VAL A 143 -26.94 11.91 7.20
CA VAL A 143 -28.23 11.25 6.92
C VAL A 143 -28.96 10.75 8.17
N ASN A 144 -28.26 10.18 9.16
CA ASN A 144 -28.88 9.43 10.26
C ASN A 144 -28.68 10.05 11.66
N LEU A 145 -28.19 11.30 11.76
CA LEU A 145 -27.91 11.98 13.04
C LEU A 145 -26.98 11.19 14.00
N GLY A 146 -26.15 10.31 13.45
CA GLY A 146 -25.07 9.65 14.18
C GLY A 146 -25.44 8.42 15.00
N GLU A 147 -26.60 7.80 14.80
CA GLU A 147 -26.99 6.58 15.53
C GLU A 147 -26.00 5.41 15.34
N ASN A 148 -25.25 5.35 14.23
CA ASN A 148 -24.28 4.28 13.94
C ASN A 148 -22.81 4.74 14.06
N GLN A 149 -22.55 6.00 14.38
CA GLN A 149 -21.19 6.56 14.38
C GLN A 149 -20.23 5.84 15.32
N ALA A 150 -20.67 5.46 16.51
CA ALA A 150 -19.83 4.76 17.47
C ALA A 150 -19.37 3.39 16.94
N GLU A 151 -20.22 2.68 16.19
CA GLU A 151 -19.86 1.40 15.58
C GLU A 151 -18.84 1.60 14.45
N ILE A 152 -19.09 2.56 13.55
CA ILE A 152 -18.19 2.88 12.44
C ILE A 152 -16.83 3.33 12.96
N GLN A 153 -16.79 4.21 13.97
CA GLN A 153 -15.55 4.65 14.62
C GLN A 153 -14.80 3.51 15.29
N ASN A 154 -15.49 2.55 15.92
CA ASN A 154 -14.84 1.38 16.50
C ASN A 154 -14.23 0.48 15.42
N LYS A 155 -14.92 0.28 14.29
CA LYS A 155 -14.35 -0.44 13.13
C LYS A 155 -13.13 0.29 12.58
N LEU A 156 -13.20 1.61 12.46
CA LEU A 156 -12.09 2.44 11.99
C LEU A 156 -10.87 2.33 12.92
N LYS A 157 -11.06 2.39 14.24
CA LYS A 157 -9.97 2.20 15.22
C LYS A 157 -9.31 0.82 15.12
N GLN A 158 -10.12 -0.24 15.01
CA GLN A 158 -9.60 -1.59 14.78
C GLN A 158 -8.81 -1.67 13.48
N HIS A 159 -9.29 -0.97 12.46
CA HIS A 159 -8.68 -0.94 11.15
C HIS A 159 -7.35 -0.20 11.14
N ILE A 160 -7.25 0.96 11.79
CA ILE A 160 -5.99 1.69 12.01
C ILE A 160 -4.98 0.80 12.76
N SER A 161 -5.40 0.12 13.83
CA SER A 161 -4.52 -0.80 14.56
C SER A 161 -4.00 -1.96 13.70
N ASN A 162 -4.80 -2.43 12.72
CA ASN A 162 -4.35 -3.44 11.77
C ASN A 162 -3.31 -2.87 10.79
N LEU A 163 -3.49 -1.64 10.29
CA LEU A 163 -2.52 -0.95 9.44
C LEU A 163 -1.16 -0.80 10.15
N ASP A 164 -1.16 -0.40 11.42
CA ASP A 164 0.08 -0.29 12.21
C ASP A 164 0.81 -1.63 12.34
N THR A 165 0.03 -2.69 12.58
CA THR A 165 0.57 -4.05 12.70
C THR A 165 1.19 -4.50 11.37
N LEU A 166 0.51 -4.26 10.25
CA LEU A 166 1.03 -4.56 8.91
C LEU A 166 2.29 -3.75 8.61
N GLY A 167 2.33 -2.46 8.97
CA GLY A 167 3.52 -1.62 8.82
C GLY A 167 4.74 -2.18 9.57
N ILE A 168 4.54 -2.67 10.80
CA ILE A 168 5.60 -3.33 11.58
C ILE A 168 6.05 -4.64 10.90
N GLU A 169 5.13 -5.42 10.35
CA GLU A 169 5.47 -6.65 9.62
C GLU A 169 6.24 -6.38 8.34
N ILE A 170 5.87 -5.34 7.59
CA ILE A 170 6.57 -4.89 6.38
C ILE A 170 8.02 -4.54 6.71
N GLU A 171 8.25 -3.73 7.75
CA GLU A 171 9.60 -3.33 8.13
C GLU A 171 10.45 -4.53 8.58
N LYS A 172 9.87 -5.49 9.31
CA LYS A 172 10.56 -6.74 9.66
C LYS A 172 10.90 -7.57 8.42
N ASN A 173 9.96 -7.73 7.50
CA ASN A 173 10.16 -8.51 6.28
C ASN A 173 11.20 -7.87 5.35
N LYS A 174 11.27 -6.53 5.31
CA LYS A 174 12.30 -5.79 4.59
C LYS A 174 13.71 -6.15 5.06
N VAL A 175 13.93 -6.25 6.37
CA VAL A 175 15.23 -6.69 6.94
C VAL A 175 15.60 -8.10 6.46
N GLU A 176 14.61 -9.00 6.34
CA GLU A 176 14.85 -10.35 5.81
C GLU A 176 15.20 -10.34 4.32
N ILE A 177 14.50 -9.54 3.51
CA ILE A 177 14.80 -9.31 2.09
C ILE A 177 16.22 -8.76 1.91
N ASP A 178 16.61 -7.73 2.66
CA ASP A 178 17.92 -7.10 2.55
C ASP A 178 19.04 -8.07 2.92
N ARG A 179 18.82 -8.87 3.97
CA ARG A 179 19.77 -9.90 4.38
C ARG A 179 19.90 -11.02 3.33
N ALA A 180 18.81 -11.46 2.74
CA ALA A 180 18.83 -12.52 1.72
C ALA A 180 19.38 -12.04 0.38
N SER A 181 19.04 -10.81 -0.03
CA SER A 181 19.48 -10.22 -1.28
C SER A 181 21.00 -10.01 -1.28
N SER A 182 21.58 -9.49 -0.20
CA SER A 182 23.04 -9.27 -0.09
C SER A 182 23.89 -10.54 -0.26
N GLN A 183 23.30 -11.73 -0.15
CA GLN A 183 23.97 -13.02 -0.27
C GLN A 183 23.63 -13.78 -1.56
N SER A 184 22.76 -13.24 -2.42
CA SER A 184 22.25 -13.94 -3.58
C SER A 184 23.08 -13.69 -4.84
N ILE A 185 23.60 -14.76 -5.45
CA ILE A 185 24.28 -14.69 -6.76
C ILE A 185 23.34 -14.25 -7.90
N ARG A 186 22.01 -14.36 -7.70
CA ARG A 186 21.01 -13.91 -8.67
C ARG A 186 21.12 -12.41 -8.97
N ASN A 187 21.54 -11.62 -7.98
CA ASN A 187 21.69 -10.17 -8.12
C ASN A 187 22.77 -9.76 -9.14
N LEU A 188 23.67 -10.67 -9.53
CA LEU A 188 24.63 -10.42 -10.61
C LEU A 188 24.00 -10.48 -12.01
N PHE A 189 22.83 -11.11 -12.14
CA PHE A 189 22.19 -11.41 -13.43
C PHE A 189 20.83 -10.75 -13.60
N VAL A 190 20.14 -10.47 -12.50
CA VAL A 190 18.81 -9.87 -12.48
C VAL A 190 18.92 -8.36 -12.43
N ARG A 191 18.08 -7.68 -13.21
CA ARG A 191 17.96 -6.21 -13.22
C ARG A 191 16.57 -5.81 -12.77
N TYR A 192 16.50 -4.93 -11.78
CA TYR A 192 15.25 -4.25 -11.48
C TYR A 192 15.04 -3.15 -12.53
N PRO A 193 13.85 -3.06 -13.14
CA PRO A 193 13.55 -1.96 -14.04
C PRO A 193 13.61 -0.64 -13.27
N GLU A 194 14.04 0.43 -13.95
CA GLU A 194 14.00 1.77 -13.39
C GLU A 194 12.55 2.19 -13.17
N SER A 195 12.26 2.74 -11.99
CA SER A 195 10.95 3.29 -11.70
C SER A 195 10.67 4.48 -12.60
N LYS A 196 9.46 4.55 -13.17
CA LYS A 196 8.95 5.74 -13.85
C LYS A 196 7.96 6.53 -12.98
N CYS A 197 7.84 6.14 -11.72
CA CYS A 197 7.07 6.84 -10.70
C CYS A 197 7.65 8.24 -10.49
N PRO A 198 6.86 9.31 -10.64
CA PRO A 198 7.27 10.66 -10.25
C PRO A 198 7.64 10.72 -8.77
N ASP A 199 8.61 11.57 -8.40
CA ASP A 199 9.07 11.68 -7.01
C ASP A 199 7.93 12.12 -6.09
N GLU A 200 7.06 13.04 -6.53
CA GLU A 200 5.90 13.50 -5.77
C GLU A 200 4.93 12.38 -5.38
N ASN A 201 4.87 11.29 -6.15
CA ASN A 201 3.96 10.17 -5.88
C ASN A 201 4.48 9.25 -4.76
N TYR A 202 5.68 9.49 -4.24
CA TYR A 202 6.19 8.83 -3.04
C TYR A 202 5.92 9.63 -1.76
N ASP A 203 5.58 10.92 -1.88
CA ASP A 203 5.36 11.83 -0.75
C ASP A 203 3.91 11.73 -0.22
N ILE A 204 3.53 10.53 0.24
CA ILE A 204 2.20 10.29 0.80
C ILE A 204 2.07 10.92 2.20
N PRO A 205 1.08 11.81 2.44
CA PRO A 205 0.88 12.44 3.75
C PRO A 205 0.68 11.44 4.87
N ASP A 206 1.29 11.74 6.02
CA ASP A 206 1.10 11.00 7.27
C ASP A 206 0.07 11.74 8.11
N VAL A 207 -1.18 11.30 7.98
CA VAL A 207 -2.34 11.98 8.58
C VAL A 207 -2.20 12.11 10.09
N GLU A 208 -1.71 11.08 10.80
CA GLU A 208 -1.58 11.14 12.26
C GLU A 208 -0.55 12.18 12.67
N ARG A 209 0.65 12.09 12.11
CA ARG A 209 1.73 13.03 12.40
C ARG A 209 1.36 14.46 12.02
N GLU A 210 0.71 14.66 10.88
CA GLU A 210 0.34 15.99 10.40
C GLU A 210 -0.77 16.60 11.27
N LEU A 211 -1.78 15.82 11.68
CA LEU A 211 -2.76 16.29 12.67
C LEU A 211 -2.07 16.64 13.99
N GLU A 212 -1.17 15.78 14.52
CA GLU A 212 -0.42 16.10 15.73
C GLU A 212 0.37 17.41 15.61
N GLU A 213 1.01 17.67 14.47
CA GLU A 213 1.73 18.92 14.20
C GLU A 213 0.79 20.13 14.12
N ILE A 214 -0.35 19.98 13.45
CA ILE A 214 -1.41 21.00 13.34
C ILE A 214 -1.93 21.41 14.74
N PHE A 215 -2.02 20.45 15.67
CA PHE A 215 -2.60 20.66 17.01
C PHE A 215 -1.59 20.83 18.14
N LYS A 216 -0.28 20.72 17.87
CA LYS A 216 0.81 20.64 18.87
C LYS A 216 0.84 21.75 19.92
N ASP A 217 0.25 22.92 19.63
CA ASP A 217 0.27 24.10 20.50
C ASP A 217 -1.10 24.81 20.62
N ARG A 218 -2.23 24.11 20.36
CA ARG A 218 -3.57 24.73 20.33
C ARG A 218 -4.57 24.01 21.23
N GLU A 219 -5.30 24.77 22.05
CA GLU A 219 -6.46 24.23 22.77
C GLU A 219 -7.58 23.92 21.77
N PRO A 220 -8.20 22.73 21.82
CA PRO A 220 -9.32 22.41 20.94
C PRO A 220 -10.47 23.39 21.19
N VAL A 221 -11.06 23.91 20.12
CA VAL A 221 -12.19 24.84 20.20
C VAL A 221 -13.36 24.11 20.87
N SER A 222 -13.81 24.64 22.02
CA SER A 222 -14.98 24.13 22.75
C SER A 222 -16.25 24.37 21.93
N TYR A 223 -16.83 23.31 21.37
CA TYR A 223 -18.13 23.36 20.70
C TYR A 223 -19.28 23.32 21.71
N PRO A 224 -20.15 24.35 21.78
CA PRO A 224 -21.39 24.24 22.52
C PRO A 224 -22.36 23.34 21.74
N GLY A 225 -22.44 22.06 22.11
CA GLY A 225 -23.44 21.14 21.54
C GLY A 225 -23.04 19.68 21.37
N VAL A 226 -21.75 19.35 21.50
CA VAL A 226 -21.30 17.94 21.52
C VAL A 226 -20.97 17.60 22.97
N GLY A 227 -21.93 16.97 23.65
CA GLY A 227 -21.80 16.58 25.06
C GLY A 227 -20.67 15.59 25.29
N ALA A 228 -19.93 15.79 26.37
CA ALA A 228 -18.97 14.85 26.94
C ALA A 228 -19.61 13.52 27.36
#